data_AF-A0A4W5Q3B0-F1
#
_entry.id   AF-A0A4W5Q3B0-F1
#
_cell.length_a   1.000
_cell.length_b   1.000
_cell.length_c   1.000
_cell.angle_alpha   90.00
_cell.angle_beta   90.00
_cell.angle_gamma   90.00
#
_symmetry.space_group_name_H-M   'P 1'
#
loop_
_entity.id
_entity.type
_entity.pdbx_description
1 polymer ?
#
loop_
_entity_poly.entity_id
_entity_poly.type
_entity_poly.pdbx_seq_one_letter_code
_entity_poly.pdbx_strand_id
1 'polypeptide(L)' 'MFQCFARNLAGEIQTNTYLAVTSIAPNITAGPADSAVIDGMSVILHCETSGAPRP' A
#
# COMPACT_ATOMS: atom_id res chain seq x y z
N MET A 1 -10.89 -14.79 -8.85
CA MET A 1 -11.99 -14.45 -9.77
C MET A 1 -13.13 -13.90 -8.94
N PHE A 2 -13.57 -12.66 -9.20
CA PHE A 2 -14.72 -12.05 -8.56
C PHE A 2 -15.92 -12.14 -9.49
N GLN A 3 -17.10 -12.41 -8.94
CA GLN A 3 -18.33 -12.58 -9.69
C GLN A 3 -19.43 -11.72 -9.05
N CYS A 4 -20.26 -11.11 -9.88
CA CYS A 4 -21.43 -10.35 -9.47
C CYS A 4 -22.67 -10.96 -10.14
N PHE A 5 -23.73 -11.10 -9.35
CA PHE A 5 -25.02 -11.63 -9.77
C PHE A 5 -26.10 -10.60 -9.49
N ALA A 6 -26.86 -10.21 -10.51
CA ALA A 6 -28.00 -9.32 -10.37
C ALA A 6 -29.29 -10.11 -10.68
N ARG A 7 -30.22 -10.14 -9.70
CA ARG A 7 -31.47 -10.90 -9.77
C ARG A 7 -32.68 -9.99 -9.58
N ASN A 8 -33.70 -10.18 -10.40
CA ASN A 8 -35.03 -9.59 -10.23
C ASN A 8 -36.13 -10.60 -10.61
N LEU A 9 -37.40 -10.20 -10.54
CA LEU A 9 -38.54 -11.08 -10.89
C LEU A 9 -38.54 -11.55 -12.35
N ALA A 10 -37.85 -10.83 -13.24
CA ALA A 10 -37.77 -11.17 -14.66
C ALA A 10 -36.58 -12.09 -15.00
N GLY A 11 -35.64 -12.30 -14.08
CA GLY A 11 -34.52 -13.22 -14.27
C GLY A 11 -33.23 -12.79 -13.57
N GLU A 12 -32.12 -13.32 -14.07
CA GLU A 12 -30.80 -13.14 -13.50
C GLU A 12 -29.76 -12.89 -14.59
N ILE A 13 -28.81 -12.02 -14.30
CA ILE A 13 -27.61 -11.82 -15.11
C ILE A 13 -26.36 -11.94 -14.24
N GLN A 14 -25.26 -12.37 -14.86
CA GLN A 14 -23.97 -12.56 -14.19
C GLN A 14 -22.86 -11.85 -14.96
N THR A 15 -21.91 -11.27 -14.22
CA THR A 15 -20.65 -10.74 -14.75
C THR A 15 -19.48 -11.17 -13.87
N ASN A 16 -18.29 -11.28 -14.45
CA ASN A 16 -17.07 -11.68 -13.74
C ASN A 16 -15.90 -10.75 -14.04
N THR A 17 -14.95 -10.70 -13.11
CA THR A 17 -13.68 -9.98 -13.27
C THR A 17 -12.55 -10.72 -12.56
N TYR A 18 -11.32 -10.47 -13.01
CA TYR A 18 -10.11 -10.98 -12.38
C TYR A 18 -9.40 -9.85 -11.65
N LEU A 19 -9.15 -10.03 -10.35
CA LEU A 19 -8.33 -9.14 -9.55
C LEU A 19 -6.99 -9.81 -9.31
N ALA A 20 -5.94 -9.24 -9.89
CA ALA A 20 -4.56 -9.61 -9.59
C ALA A 20 -4.10 -8.81 -8.36
N VAL A 21 -3.78 -9.50 -7.26
CA VAL A 21 -3.15 -8.89 -6.09
C VAL A 21 -1.66 -9.17 -6.17
N THR A 22 -0.86 -8.11 -6.16
CA THR A 22 0.60 -8.19 -6.21
C THR A 22 1.23 -7.48 -5.03
N SER A 23 2.46 -7.87 -4.71
CA SER A 23 3.30 -7.12 -3.77
C SER A 23 3.99 -5.97 -4.48
N ILE A 24 4.15 -4.86 -3.75
CA ILE A 24 4.96 -3.72 -4.20
C ILE A 24 6.23 -3.71 -3.36
N ALA A 25 7.38 -3.78 -4.02
CA ALA A 25 8.67 -3.74 -3.36
C ALA A 25 8.82 -2.44 -2.55
N PRO A 26 9.49 -2.49 -1.39
CA PRO A 26 9.71 -1.30 -0.57
C PRO A 26 10.56 -0.28 -1.33
N ASN A 27 10.19 0.99 -1.23
CA ASN A 27 10.96 2.11 -1.77
C ASN A 27 11.01 3.25 -0.74
N ILE A 28 12.23 3.76 -0.48
CA ILE A 28 12.44 4.90 0.41
C ILE A 28 12.02 6.16 -0.34
N THR A 29 10.91 6.78 0.08
CA THR A 29 10.39 8.01 -0.53
C THR A 29 11.07 9.25 0.03
N ALA A 30 11.49 9.21 1.30
CA ALA A 30 12.32 10.23 1.92
C ALA A 30 13.32 9.54 2.86
N GLY A 31 14.61 9.66 2.55
CA GLY A 31 15.67 9.12 3.39
C GLY A 31 16.08 10.09 4.50
N PRO A 32 16.76 9.59 5.54
CA PRO A 32 17.38 10.46 6.52
C PRO A 32 18.48 11.31 5.86
N ALA A 33 18.63 12.54 6.34
CA ALA A 33 19.69 13.45 5.91
C ALA A 33 20.79 13.53 6.98
N ASP A 34 22.02 13.84 6.54
CA ASP A 34 23.15 14.04 7.44
C ASP A 34 22.82 15.12 8.47
N SER A 35 23.03 14.78 9.74
CA SER A 35 22.68 15.62 10.88
C SER A 35 23.82 15.65 11.89
N ALA A 36 24.15 16.83 12.42
CA ALA A 36 25.10 17.02 13.52
C ALA A 36 24.35 17.51 14.75
N VAL A 37 24.64 16.91 15.91
CA VAL A 37 23.90 17.11 17.16
C VAL A 37 24.89 17.35 18.28
N ILE A 38 24.53 18.23 19.22
CA ILE A 38 25.38 18.54 20.38
C ILE A 38 25.26 17.39 21.38
N ASP A 39 26.37 17.09 22.05
CA ASP A 39 26.43 16.08 23.11
C ASP A 39 25.35 16.32 24.18
N GLY A 40 24.69 15.23 24.59
CA GLY A 40 23.56 15.25 25.51
C GLY A 40 22.18 15.58 24.90
N MET A 41 22.09 15.92 23.60
CA MET A 41 20.81 16.18 22.92
C MET A 41 20.34 15.00 22.06
N SER A 42 19.02 14.83 21.93
CA SER A 42 18.40 13.82 21.07
C SER A 42 18.17 14.33 19.65
N VAL A 43 18.21 13.42 18.67
CA VAL A 43 17.85 13.69 17.26
C VAL A 43 16.88 12.65 16.73
N ILE A 44 16.01 13.05 15.81
CA ILE A 44 15.12 12.17 15.09
C ILE A 44 15.51 12.21 13.62
N LEU A 45 15.89 11.06 13.08
CA LEU A 45 16.15 10.88 11.66
C LEU A 45 14.90 10.27 11.02
N HIS A 46 14.22 11.06 10.19
CA HIS A 46 13.01 10.62 9.51
C HIS A 46 13.38 9.70 8.33
N CYS A 47 12.60 8.64 8.15
CA CYS A 47 12.68 7.75 7.01
C CYS A 47 11.25 7.36 6.61
N GLU A 48 10.86 7.73 5.40
CA GLU A 48 9.56 7.41 4.83
C GLU A 48 9.71 6.35 3.76
N THR A 49 8.84 5.35 3.80
CA THR A 49 8.84 4.22 2.88
C THR A 49 7.46 4.02 2.26
N SER A 50 7.47 3.54 1.02
CA SER A 50 6.30 3.05 0.30
C SER A 50 6.47 1.56 0.03
N GLY A 51 5.37 0.80 -0.06
CA GLY A 51 5.39 -0.64 -0.33
C GLY A 51 4.08 -1.31 0.08
N ALA A 52 3.84 -2.50 -0.43
CA ALA A 52 2.67 -3.30 -0.10
C ALA A 52 3.05 -4.79 0.04
N PRO A 53 2.91 -5.40 1.24
CA PRO A 53 2.41 -4.80 2.50
C PRO A 53 3.35 -3.70 3.02
N ARG A 54 2.92 -2.98 4.06
CA ARG A 54 3.72 -1.89 4.66
C ARG A 54 5.14 -2.42 4.95
N PRO A 55 6.18 -1.76 4.41
CA PRO A 55 7.57 -2.13 4.63
C PRO A 55 7.94 -2.25 6.10
#